data_AF-A0A7S1WX39-F1
#
_entry.id   AF-A0A7S1WX39-F1
#
_cell.length_a   1.000
_cell.length_b   1.000
_cell.length_c   1.000
_cell.angle_alpha   90.00
_cell.angle_beta   90.00
_cell.angle_gamma   90.00
#
_symmetry.space_group_name_H-M   'P 1'
#
loop_
_entity.id
_entity.type
_entity.pdbx_description
1 polymer ?
#
loop_
_entity_poly.entity_id
_entity_poly.type
_entity_poly.pdbx_seq_one_letter_code
_entity_poly.pdbx_strand_id
1 'polypeptide(L)'
;VMVCRGLGSSVTTLAVPVFLSLYVWIVSSSAFVWLEHVYDGPSKKHLTSIPAAMYWTSHFLIGEWALIDFSQGAGTRICIACVLFGSMMFSIPLGIIIESVQSSLMMELVENESMMVLTAATDSIDQKEERASRKMSVSPGPEATEEEEEGGGEGEAQSKGHRKRRGSKQVMATGVVGRFKDTDSMLKSRLRQAAFAAKLCGKKLQQKREEAEAQSRLEAAEGPEEEALRAGAR
;
A
#
# COMPACT_ATOMS: atom_id res chain seq x y z
N VAL A 1 1.72 16.10 -1.80
CA VAL A 1 1.82 16.27 -0.33
C VAL A 1 1.91 14.94 0.41
N MET A 2 1.06 13.95 0.12
CA MET A 2 1.06 12.64 0.82
C MET A 2 2.36 11.84 0.62
N VAL A 3 2.80 11.68 -0.63
CA VAL A 3 4.09 11.05 -0.95
C VAL A 3 5.25 11.74 -0.23
N CYS A 4 5.22 13.07 -0.10
CA CYS A 4 6.26 13.82 0.61
C CYS A 4 6.28 13.51 2.12
N ARG A 5 5.12 13.28 2.75
CA ARG A 5 5.05 12.86 4.16
C ARG A 5 5.57 11.43 4.36
N GLY A 6 5.19 10.51 3.47
CA GLY A 6 5.66 9.11 3.51
C GLY A 6 7.17 8.98 3.24
N LEU A 7 7.68 9.75 2.29
CA LEU A 7 9.12 9.84 2.05
C LEU A 7 9.83 10.47 3.26
N GLY A 8 9.27 11.55 3.81
CA GLY A 8 9.84 12.25 4.97
C GLY A 8 10.08 11.34 6.19
N SER A 9 9.18 10.39 6.45
CA SER A 9 9.36 9.43 7.55
C SER A 9 10.38 8.34 7.25
N SER A 10 10.68 8.07 5.97
CA SER A 10 11.57 7.00 5.52
C SER A 10 13.00 7.47 5.20
N VAL A 11 13.26 8.78 5.24
CA VAL A 11 14.56 9.38 4.90
C VAL A 11 15.71 8.81 5.76
N THR A 12 15.47 8.57 7.05
CA THR A 12 16.50 8.05 7.97
C THR A 12 16.91 6.63 7.59
N THR A 13 15.96 5.77 7.24
CA THR A 13 16.21 4.40 6.78
C THR A 13 16.85 4.36 5.38
N LEU A 14 16.57 5.37 4.55
CA LEU A 14 17.07 5.47 3.18
C LEU A 14 18.51 6.03 3.10
N ALA A 15 18.94 6.83 4.08
CA ALA A 15 20.21 7.56 4.03
C ALA A 15 21.42 6.64 3.85
N VAL A 16 21.50 5.55 4.63
CA VAL A 16 22.62 4.60 4.59
C VAL A 16 22.70 3.86 3.24
N PRO A 17 21.64 3.20 2.73
CA PRO A 17 21.72 2.51 1.45
C PRO A 17 21.98 3.46 0.29
N VAL A 18 21.40 4.67 0.28
CA VAL A 18 21.70 5.67 -0.76
C VAL A 18 23.17 6.07 -0.74
N PHE A 19 23.73 6.31 0.45
CA PHE A 19 25.15 6.64 0.58
C PHE A 19 26.04 5.50 0.07
N LEU A 20 25.72 4.24 0.40
CA LEU A 20 26.45 3.08 -0.08
C LEU A 20 26.34 2.89 -1.60
N SER A 21 25.14 3.05 -2.18
CA SER A 21 24.95 2.95 -3.64
C SER A 21 25.73 4.04 -4.37
N LEU A 22 25.71 5.29 -3.86
CA LEU A 22 26.49 6.39 -4.42
C LEU A 22 28.00 6.14 -4.31
N TYR A 23 28.47 5.62 -3.17
CA TYR A 23 29.87 5.29 -2.97
C TYR A 23 30.35 4.22 -3.97
N VAL A 24 29.59 3.12 -4.11
CA VAL A 24 29.89 2.05 -5.07
C VAL A 24 29.91 2.58 -6.50
N TRP A 25 28.98 3.47 -6.86
CA TRP A 25 28.93 4.09 -8.19
C TRP A 25 30.15 4.98 -8.50
N ILE A 26 30.59 5.79 -7.55
CA ILE A 26 31.76 6.66 -7.72
C ILE A 26 33.04 5.83 -7.82
N VAL A 27 33.18 4.80 -6.98
CA VAL A 27 34.34 3.91 -6.98
C VAL A 27 34.40 3.10 -8.28
N SER A 28 33.26 2.54 -8.75
CA SER A 28 33.23 1.79 -10.00
C SER A 28 33.56 2.69 -11.20
N SER A 29 33.02 3.91 -11.26
CA SER A 29 33.33 4.90 -12.29
C SER A 29 34.82 5.24 -12.33
N SER A 30 35.43 5.46 -11.17
CA SER A 30 36.87 5.76 -11.05
C SER A 30 37.73 4.57 -11.50
N ALA A 31 37.32 3.35 -11.16
CA ALA A 31 38.02 2.14 -11.56
C ALA A 31 37.93 1.90 -13.08
N PHE A 32 36.80 2.22 -13.74
CA PHE A 32 36.69 2.16 -15.20
C PHE A 32 37.64 3.14 -15.91
N VAL A 33 37.71 4.39 -15.45
CA VAL A 33 38.66 5.38 -16.01
C VAL A 33 40.09 4.88 -15.85
N TRP A 34 40.43 4.36 -14.66
CA TRP A 34 41.78 3.87 -14.39
C TRP A 34 42.14 2.67 -15.28
N LEU A 35 41.28 1.66 -15.35
CA LEU A 35 41.54 0.44 -16.13
C LEU A 35 41.64 0.74 -17.63
N GLU A 36 40.76 1.57 -18.18
CA GLU A 36 40.80 1.90 -19.61
C GLU A 36 42.01 2.77 -19.98
N HIS A 37 42.50 3.60 -19.06
CA HIS A 37 43.76 4.34 -19.26
C HIS A 37 45.00 3.44 -19.17
N VAL A 38 45.01 2.45 -18.26
CA VAL A 38 46.16 1.55 -18.07
C VAL A 38 46.29 0.53 -19.18
N TYR A 39 45.17 -0.04 -19.64
CA TYR A 39 45.15 -1.09 -20.66
C TYR A 39 44.93 -0.56 -22.09
N ASP A 40 44.92 0.76 -22.26
CA ASP A 40 44.64 1.46 -23.53
C ASP A 40 43.44 0.88 -24.28
N GLY A 41 42.33 0.74 -23.55
CA GLY A 41 41.12 0.08 -24.05
C GLY A 41 40.39 0.90 -25.13
N PRO A 42 39.55 0.25 -25.95
CA PRO A 42 38.85 0.89 -27.06
C PRO A 42 37.89 2.01 -26.61
N SER A 43 37.42 1.95 -25.36
CA SER A 43 36.47 2.89 -24.77
C SER A 43 37.11 4.09 -24.07
N LYS A 44 38.44 4.22 -24.11
CA LYS A 44 39.19 5.34 -23.52
C LYS A 44 38.69 6.72 -23.94
N LYS A 45 38.22 6.87 -25.19
CA LYS A 45 37.68 8.14 -25.72
C LYS A 45 36.39 8.58 -25.02
N HIS A 46 35.63 7.64 -24.49
CA HIS A 46 34.37 7.89 -23.78
C HIS A 46 34.57 8.05 -22.26
N LEU A 47 35.69 7.54 -21.74
CA LEU A 47 36.02 7.47 -20.32
C LEU A 47 37.23 8.37 -19.98
N THR A 48 37.24 9.59 -20.52
CA THR A 48 38.35 10.56 -20.36
C THR A 48 38.40 11.25 -19.00
N SER A 49 37.26 11.31 -18.30
CA SER A 49 37.13 11.96 -17.00
C SER A 49 36.15 11.20 -16.11
N ILE A 50 36.29 11.34 -14.79
CA ILE A 50 35.42 10.66 -13.82
C ILE A 50 33.92 11.00 -14.05
N PRO A 51 33.51 12.26 -14.28
CA PRO A 51 32.11 12.57 -14.56
C PRO A 51 31.58 11.93 -15.86
N ALA A 52 32.42 11.86 -16.91
CA ALA A 52 32.05 11.17 -18.14
C ALA A 52 31.86 9.67 -17.89
N ALA A 53 32.74 9.05 -17.10
CA ALA A 53 32.57 7.66 -16.67
C ALA A 53 31.34 7.44 -15.79
N MET A 54 31.01 8.37 -14.89
CA MET A 54 29.77 8.32 -14.09
C MET A 54 28.52 8.31 -14.98
N TYR A 55 28.51 9.10 -16.07
CA TYR A 55 27.43 9.10 -17.05
C TYR A 55 27.29 7.76 -17.80
N TRP A 56 28.40 7.15 -18.22
CA TRP A 56 28.34 5.85 -18.89
C TRP A 56 27.99 4.72 -17.93
N THR A 57 28.55 4.72 -16.72
CA THR A 57 28.25 3.70 -15.71
C THR A 57 26.83 3.77 -15.19
N SER A 58 26.17 4.95 -15.19
CA SER A 58 24.75 5.03 -14.84
C SER A 58 23.85 4.26 -15.82
N HIS A 59 24.21 4.19 -17.11
CA HIS A 59 23.47 3.37 -18.08
C HIS A 59 23.61 1.87 -17.76
N PHE A 60 24.81 1.42 -17.36
CA PHE A 60 25.03 0.02 -16.95
C PHE A 60 24.21 -0.35 -15.71
N LEU A 61 24.05 0.59 -14.77
CA LEU A 61 23.24 0.39 -13.56
C LEU A 61 21.73 0.35 -13.86
N ILE A 62 21.27 1.09 -14.87
CA ILE A 62 19.88 1.02 -15.37
C ILE A 62 19.63 -0.29 -16.13
N GLY A 63 20.68 -0.93 -16.63
CA GLY A 63 20.61 -2.15 -17.44
C GLY A 63 20.62 -1.88 -18.95
N GLU A 64 20.97 -0.67 -19.38
CA GLU A 64 21.18 -0.33 -20.78
C GLU A 64 22.66 -0.47 -21.16
N TRP A 65 22.93 -1.06 -22.33
CA TRP A 65 24.27 -1.47 -22.75
C TRP A 65 24.66 -0.79 -24.06
N ALA A 66 25.01 0.49 -23.99
CA ALA A 66 25.47 1.25 -25.15
C ALA A 66 26.97 1.04 -25.46
N LEU A 67 27.76 0.65 -24.46
CA LEU A 67 29.20 0.38 -24.56
C LEU A 67 29.45 -1.06 -24.09
N ILE A 68 29.83 -1.94 -25.02
CA ILE A 68 30.16 -3.35 -24.74
C ILE A 68 31.66 -3.66 -24.89
N ASP A 69 32.39 -2.76 -25.55
CA ASP A 69 33.80 -2.96 -25.87
C ASP A 69 34.69 -2.33 -24.79
N PHE A 70 35.14 -3.16 -23.85
CA PHE A 70 36.16 -2.79 -22.86
C PHE A 70 37.49 -3.48 -23.17
N SER A 71 38.56 -3.01 -22.55
CA SER A 71 39.87 -3.69 -22.55
C SER A 71 39.72 -5.18 -22.20
N GLN A 72 40.33 -6.04 -23.03
CA GLN A 72 40.24 -7.50 -22.83
C GLN A 72 40.89 -7.89 -21.50
N GLY A 73 40.11 -8.54 -20.63
CA GLY A 73 40.57 -8.99 -19.32
C GLY A 73 40.03 -8.14 -18.17
N ALA A 74 40.72 -7.07 -17.79
CA ALA A 74 40.40 -6.31 -16.57
C ALA A 74 39.10 -5.47 -16.72
N GLY A 75 38.94 -4.74 -17.83
CA GLY A 75 37.75 -3.92 -18.11
C GLY A 75 36.46 -4.76 -18.19
N THR A 76 36.51 -5.90 -18.88
CA THR A 76 35.37 -6.82 -18.96
C THR A 76 34.98 -7.39 -17.59
N ARG A 77 35.94 -7.79 -16.75
CA ARG A 77 35.67 -8.37 -15.43
C ARG A 77 35.06 -7.34 -14.48
N ILE A 78 35.57 -6.11 -14.46
CA ILE A 78 34.98 -5.06 -13.63
C ILE A 78 33.58 -4.68 -14.12
N CYS A 79 33.32 -4.75 -15.43
CA CYS A 79 31.99 -4.52 -15.98
C CYS A 79 30.98 -5.56 -15.49
N ILE A 80 31.32 -6.84 -15.58
CA ILE A 80 30.48 -7.93 -15.06
C ILE A 80 30.24 -7.76 -13.56
N ALA A 81 31.29 -7.46 -12.78
CA ALA A 81 31.16 -7.23 -11.34
C ALA A 81 30.27 -6.00 -11.03
N CYS A 82 30.46 -4.89 -11.74
CA CYS A 82 29.68 -3.67 -11.56
C CYS A 82 28.21 -3.89 -11.89
N VAL A 83 27.89 -4.70 -12.90
CA VAL A 83 26.51 -4.99 -13.26
C VAL A 83 25.85 -5.88 -12.21
N LEU A 84 26.50 -6.95 -11.78
CA LEU A 84 25.94 -7.86 -10.78
C LEU A 84 25.77 -7.18 -9.42
N PHE A 85 26.83 -6.58 -8.89
CA PHE A 85 26.81 -5.97 -7.56
C PHE A 85 26.18 -4.59 -7.56
N GLY A 86 26.44 -3.77 -8.59
CA GLY A 86 25.88 -2.42 -8.70
C GLY A 86 24.38 -2.43 -8.87
N SER A 87 23.83 -3.29 -9.75
CA SER A 87 22.36 -3.37 -9.93
C SER A 87 21.66 -3.84 -8.64
N MET A 88 22.23 -4.81 -7.92
CA MET A 88 21.72 -5.25 -6.63
C MET A 88 21.73 -4.13 -5.59
N MET A 89 22.84 -3.39 -5.48
CA MET A 89 22.97 -2.29 -4.52
C MET A 89 22.08 -1.09 -4.85
N PHE A 90 21.82 -0.81 -6.13
CA PHE A 90 20.88 0.25 -6.53
C PHE A 90 19.40 -0.15 -6.36
N SER A 91 19.11 -1.45 -6.36
CA SER A 91 17.74 -1.94 -6.16
C SER A 91 17.26 -1.78 -4.70
N ILE A 92 18.17 -1.76 -3.72
CA ILE A 92 17.83 -1.61 -2.30
C ILE A 92 17.14 -0.26 -2.00
N PRO A 93 17.75 0.92 -2.29
CA PRO A 93 17.09 2.19 -2.02
C PRO A 93 15.80 2.36 -2.83
N LEU A 94 15.74 1.85 -4.06
CA LEU A 94 14.52 1.86 -4.87
C LEU A 94 13.39 1.06 -4.20
N GLY A 95 13.70 -0.12 -3.65
CA GLY A 95 12.74 -0.95 -2.92
C GLY A 95 12.13 -0.24 -1.71
N ILE A 96 12.97 0.42 -0.90
CA ILE A 96 12.52 1.19 0.28
C ILE A 96 11.58 2.33 -0.13
N ILE A 97 11.91 3.06 -1.21
CA ILE A 97 11.05 4.12 -1.74
C ILE A 97 9.69 3.54 -2.14
N ILE A 98 9.67 2.44 -2.89
CA ILE A 98 8.42 1.81 -3.34
C ILE A 98 7.57 1.33 -2.14
N GLU A 99 8.20 0.72 -1.14
CA GLU A 99 7.50 0.26 0.08
C GLU A 99 6.89 1.44 0.86
N SER A 100 7.60 2.57 0.96
CA SER A 100 7.08 3.77 1.64
C SER A 100 5.87 4.38 0.93
N VAL A 101 5.89 4.39 -0.41
CA VAL A 101 4.77 4.89 -1.23
C VAL A 101 3.57 3.94 -1.11
N GLN A 102 3.80 2.63 -1.20
CA GLN A 102 2.74 1.63 -1.03
C GLN A 102 2.09 1.73 0.36
N SER A 103 2.91 1.90 1.40
CA SER A 103 2.42 2.05 2.79
C SER A 103 1.57 3.32 2.94
N SER A 104 1.98 4.43 2.33
CA SER A 104 1.23 5.70 2.36
C SER A 104 -0.12 5.58 1.68
N LEU A 105 -0.17 4.94 0.50
CA LEU A 105 -1.41 4.70 -0.24
C LEU A 105 -2.34 3.74 0.52
N MET A 106 -1.78 2.71 1.16
CA MET A 106 -2.57 1.77 1.95
C MET A 106 -3.22 2.45 3.17
N MET A 107 -2.49 3.33 3.86
CA MET A 107 -3.01 4.08 5.01
C MET A 107 -4.18 4.99 4.60
N GLU A 108 -4.08 5.66 3.45
CA GLU A 108 -5.14 6.52 2.94
C GLU A 108 -6.41 5.75 2.59
N LEU A 109 -6.29 4.55 2.00
CA LEU A 109 -7.45 3.71 1.72
C LEU A 109 -8.20 3.33 3.01
N VAL A 110 -7.47 3.06 4.09
CA VAL A 110 -8.05 2.74 5.41
C VAL A 110 -8.71 3.97 6.04
N GLU A 111 -8.08 5.14 5.95
CA GLU A 111 -8.65 6.39 6.48
C GLU A 111 -9.92 6.80 5.73
N ASN A 112 -9.93 6.67 4.40
CA ASN A 112 -11.12 6.96 3.58
C ASN A 112 -12.28 6.01 3.90
N GLU A 113 -12.02 4.73 4.12
CA GLU A 113 -13.06 3.77 4.54
C GLU A 113 -13.62 4.14 5.93
N SER A 114 -12.74 4.53 6.86
CA SER A 114 -13.13 4.93 8.21
C SER A 114 -13.97 6.22 8.21
N MET A 115 -13.62 7.20 7.37
CA MET A 115 -14.36 8.45 7.24
C MET A 115 -15.76 8.22 6.66
N MET A 116 -15.90 7.34 5.66
CA MET A 116 -17.19 6.99 5.08
C MET A 116 -18.15 6.38 6.11
N VAL A 117 -17.64 5.54 7.01
CA VAL A 117 -18.43 4.93 8.10
C VAL A 117 -18.90 6.00 9.09
N LEU A 118 -18.04 6.95 9.45
CA LEU A 118 -18.38 8.04 10.36
C LEU A 118 -19.40 9.01 9.74
N THR A 119 -19.28 9.35 8.46
CA THR A 119 -20.26 10.17 7.75
C THR A 119 -21.61 9.48 7.71
N ALA A 120 -21.65 8.20 7.36
CA ALA A 120 -22.90 7.42 7.36
C ALA A 120 -23.55 7.33 8.76
N ALA A 121 -22.74 7.22 9.82
CA ALA A 121 -23.23 7.24 11.19
C ALA A 121 -23.81 8.61 11.57
N THR A 122 -23.14 9.70 11.17
CA THR A 122 -23.59 11.08 11.43
C THR A 122 -24.90 11.38 10.71
N ASP A 123 -25.02 11.01 9.42
CA ASP A 123 -26.26 11.15 8.64
C ASP A 123 -27.45 10.41 9.30
N SER A 124 -27.18 9.29 9.97
CA SER A 124 -28.22 8.52 10.67
C SER A 124 -28.70 9.19 11.96
N ILE A 125 -27.87 10.02 12.59
CA ILE A 125 -28.21 10.80 13.79
C ILE A 125 -29.06 12.00 13.38
N ASP A 126 -28.66 12.73 12.35
CA ASP A 126 -29.41 13.89 11.83
C ASP A 126 -30.82 13.49 11.40
N GLN A 127 -30.95 12.35 10.71
CA GLN A 127 -32.27 11.83 10.35
C GLN A 127 -33.12 11.43 11.56
N LYS A 128 -32.52 10.97 12.66
CA LYS A 128 -33.25 10.66 13.89
C LYS A 128 -33.71 11.95 14.58
N GLU A 129 -32.87 12.98 14.59
CA GLU A 129 -33.21 14.27 15.16
C GLU A 129 -34.36 14.94 14.40
N GLU A 130 -34.30 14.96 13.06
CA GLU A 130 -35.39 15.53 12.23
C GLU A 130 -36.72 14.78 12.45
N ARG A 131 -36.66 13.45 12.60
CA ARG A 131 -37.84 12.63 12.93
C ARG A 131 -38.37 12.91 14.33
N ALA A 132 -37.51 13.22 15.30
CA ALA A 132 -37.92 13.60 16.65
C ALA A 132 -38.58 14.99 16.64
N SER A 133 -38.00 15.96 15.93
CA SER A 133 -38.57 17.31 15.78
C SER A 133 -39.94 17.29 15.11
N ARG A 134 -40.12 16.49 14.04
CA ARG A 134 -41.43 16.34 13.38
C ARG A 134 -42.51 15.74 14.30
N LYS A 135 -42.15 14.86 15.25
CA LYS A 135 -43.11 14.28 16.19
C LYS A 135 -43.57 15.27 17.25
N MET A 136 -42.71 16.21 17.68
CA MET A 136 -43.09 17.22 18.68
C MET A 136 -43.95 18.35 18.10
N SER A 137 -43.87 18.64 16.79
CA SER A 137 -44.70 19.68 16.17
C SER A 137 -46.13 19.25 15.87
N VAL A 138 -46.47 17.96 15.96
CA VAL A 138 -47.85 17.48 15.87
C VAL A 138 -48.49 17.63 17.24
N SER A 139 -48.88 18.87 17.58
CA SER A 139 -49.71 19.11 18.76
C SER A 139 -51.08 18.46 18.51
N PRO A 140 -51.57 17.56 19.38
CA PRO A 140 -52.93 17.06 19.27
C PRO A 140 -53.87 18.26 19.41
N GLY A 141 -54.57 18.59 18.33
CA GLY A 141 -55.69 19.51 18.37
C GLY A 141 -56.77 18.93 19.30
N PRO A 142 -57.47 19.76 20.08
CA PRO A 142 -58.39 19.30 21.12
C PRO A 142 -59.51 18.43 20.55
N GLU A 143 -59.77 17.34 21.28
CA GLU A 143 -60.83 16.36 21.11
C GLU A 143 -62.18 17.00 20.78
N ALA A 144 -62.76 16.63 19.64
CA ALA A 144 -64.19 16.61 19.44
C ALA A 144 -64.65 15.16 19.64
N THR A 145 -65.24 14.91 20.81
CA THR A 145 -66.10 13.78 21.15
C THR A 145 -67.24 13.67 20.15
N GLU A 146 -67.36 12.55 19.42
CA GLU A 146 -68.63 12.05 18.86
C GLU A 146 -68.60 10.51 18.80
N GLU A 147 -69.80 9.95 18.82
CA GLU A 147 -70.23 8.70 19.46
C GLU A 147 -70.03 7.43 18.62
N GLU A 148 -70.22 6.30 19.32
CA GLU A 148 -70.24 4.92 18.82
C GLU A 148 -71.20 4.72 17.64
N GLU A 149 -70.82 3.84 16.71
CA GLU A 149 -71.80 2.90 16.14
C GLU A 149 -71.15 1.55 15.82
N GLU A 150 -71.67 0.51 16.48
CA GLU A 150 -71.44 -0.90 16.16
C GLU A 150 -71.99 -1.22 14.76
N GLY A 151 -71.22 -1.98 13.97
CA GLY A 151 -71.70 -2.52 12.71
C GLY A 151 -70.83 -3.66 12.22
N GLY A 152 -71.28 -4.89 12.47
CA GLY A 152 -70.64 -6.11 12.01
C GLY A 152 -70.64 -6.28 10.49
N GLY A 153 -69.79 -7.19 10.02
CA GLY A 153 -69.74 -7.61 8.62
C GLY A 153 -68.66 -8.65 8.37
N GLU A 154 -69.08 -9.92 8.33
CA GLU A 154 -68.34 -11.02 7.71
C GLU A 154 -68.04 -10.72 6.24
N GLY A 155 -66.89 -11.17 5.72
CA GLY A 155 -66.56 -11.02 4.31
C GLY A 155 -65.21 -11.59 3.87
N GLU A 156 -65.25 -12.85 3.45
CA GLU A 156 -64.50 -13.50 2.36
C GLU A 156 -63.17 -12.93 1.82
N ALA A 157 -62.17 -13.82 1.86
CA ALA A 157 -61.49 -14.42 0.70
C ALA A 157 -60.87 -13.56 -0.44
N GLN A 158 -59.72 -14.08 -0.90
CA GLN A 158 -59.04 -13.84 -2.18
C GLN A 158 -58.27 -12.52 -2.37
N SER A 159 -56.95 -12.63 -2.53
CA SER A 159 -56.36 -12.90 -3.86
C SER A 159 -54.88 -12.50 -3.89
N LYS A 160 -54.03 -13.44 -4.30
CA LYS A 160 -52.60 -13.25 -4.54
C LYS A 160 -52.39 -12.34 -5.76
N GLY A 161 -52.06 -11.07 -5.54
CA GLY A 161 -51.65 -10.13 -6.58
C GLY A 161 -50.18 -10.26 -6.95
N HIS A 162 -49.88 -11.15 -7.90
CA HIS A 162 -48.57 -11.27 -8.55
C HIS A 162 -48.37 -10.10 -9.53
N ARG A 163 -47.63 -9.04 -9.15
CA ARG A 163 -47.39 -7.88 -10.01
C ARG A 163 -46.22 -8.12 -10.97
N LYS A 164 -46.52 -8.79 -12.09
CA LYS A 164 -45.66 -8.96 -13.26
C LYS A 164 -45.66 -7.67 -14.09
N ARG A 165 -44.61 -6.85 -14.02
CA ARG A 165 -44.36 -5.73 -14.95
C ARG A 165 -43.46 -6.20 -16.11
N ARG A 166 -44.08 -6.63 -17.20
CA ARG A 166 -43.61 -6.46 -18.60
C ARG A 166 -44.43 -5.28 -19.15
N GLY A 167 -44.00 -4.36 -20.00
CA GLY A 167 -42.80 -4.10 -20.79
C GLY A 167 -43.16 -2.97 -21.78
N SER A 168 -42.16 -2.50 -22.53
CA SER A 168 -42.27 -1.63 -23.72
C SER A 168 -42.45 -0.13 -23.52
N LYS A 169 -41.36 0.61 -23.77
CA LYS A 169 -41.28 1.43 -24.99
C LYS A 169 -39.83 1.59 -25.45
N GLN A 170 -39.65 1.03 -26.63
CA GLN A 170 -38.60 1.19 -27.61
C GLN A 170 -38.26 2.69 -27.81
N VAL A 171 -37.04 3.09 -27.47
CA VAL A 171 -36.40 4.29 -28.02
C VAL A 171 -35.07 3.83 -28.60
N MET A 172 -35.00 3.93 -29.93
CA MET A 172 -33.78 3.74 -30.68
C MET A 172 -32.80 4.86 -30.31
N ALA A 173 -31.71 4.51 -29.64
CA ALA A 173 -30.50 5.32 -29.59
C ALA A 173 -29.31 4.37 -29.70
N THR A 174 -28.65 4.49 -30.83
CA THR A 174 -27.45 3.81 -31.27
C THR A 174 -26.27 4.04 -30.33
N GLY A 175 -25.56 2.95 -29.97
CA GLY A 175 -24.10 2.99 -29.74
C GLY A 175 -23.61 2.82 -28.31
N VAL A 176 -22.84 1.73 -28.09
CA VAL A 176 -21.88 1.51 -26.98
C VAL A 176 -22.48 1.10 -25.62
N VAL A 177 -23.18 -0.05 -25.57
CA VAL A 177 -23.46 -0.76 -24.31
C VAL A 177 -23.06 -2.23 -24.47
N GLY A 178 -21.81 -2.53 -24.13
CA GLY A 178 -21.26 -3.87 -24.26
C GLY A 178 -19.98 -4.07 -23.46
N ARG A 179 -19.94 -3.68 -22.18
CA ARG A 179 -18.84 -4.05 -21.26
C ARG A 179 -19.14 -3.80 -19.76
N PHE A 180 -20.26 -4.30 -19.22
CA PHE A 180 -20.60 -4.10 -17.80
C PHE A 180 -20.82 -5.40 -16.99
N LYS A 181 -20.54 -6.58 -17.55
CA LYS A 181 -20.63 -7.86 -16.80
C LYS A 181 -19.31 -8.32 -16.17
N ASP A 182 -18.20 -7.64 -16.43
CA ASP A 182 -16.86 -8.04 -15.93
C ASP A 182 -16.43 -7.34 -14.62
N THR A 183 -17.23 -6.42 -14.08
CA THR A 183 -16.88 -5.71 -12.85
C THR A 183 -17.07 -6.56 -11.59
N ASP A 184 -18.06 -7.47 -11.56
CA ASP A 184 -18.33 -8.35 -10.41
C ASP A 184 -17.26 -9.44 -10.22
N SER A 185 -16.68 -9.95 -11.31
CA SER A 185 -15.59 -10.93 -11.24
C SER A 185 -14.28 -10.30 -10.76
N MET A 186 -14.00 -9.06 -11.16
CA MET A 186 -12.87 -8.29 -10.63
C MET A 186 -13.05 -7.95 -9.16
N LEU A 187 -14.26 -7.58 -8.72
CA LEU A 187 -14.53 -7.27 -7.31
C LEU A 187 -14.31 -8.50 -6.42
N LYS A 188 -14.80 -9.67 -6.84
CA LYS A 188 -14.58 -10.94 -6.13
C LYS A 188 -13.11 -11.33 -6.08
N SER A 189 -12.34 -11.07 -7.13
CA SER A 189 -10.90 -11.33 -7.17
C SER A 189 -10.14 -10.41 -6.21
N ARG A 190 -10.51 -9.12 -6.13
CA ARG A 190 -9.93 -8.16 -5.19
C ARG A 190 -10.28 -8.47 -3.73
N LEU A 191 -11.52 -8.88 -3.45
CA LEU A 191 -11.93 -9.34 -2.11
C LEU A 191 -11.14 -10.57 -1.65
N ARG A 192 -10.86 -11.52 -2.56
CA ARG A 192 -10.02 -12.69 -2.24
C ARG A 192 -8.56 -12.31 -1.98
N GLN A 193 -8.00 -11.38 -2.77
CA GLN A 193 -6.65 -10.88 -2.56
C GLN A 193 -6.54 -10.10 -1.24
N ALA A 194 -7.52 -9.24 -0.91
CA ALA A 194 -7.56 -8.50 0.35
C ALA A 194 -7.68 -9.44 1.56
N ALA A 195 -8.54 -10.47 1.49
CA ALA A 195 -8.67 -11.47 2.54
C ALA A 195 -7.38 -12.29 2.74
N PHE A 196 -6.63 -12.56 1.66
CA PHE A 196 -5.34 -13.25 1.74
C PHE A 196 -4.26 -12.35 2.37
N ALA A 197 -4.21 -11.07 2.00
CA ALA A 197 -3.30 -10.09 2.60
C ALA A 197 -3.58 -9.89 4.10
N ALA A 198 -4.86 -9.82 4.50
CA ALA A 198 -5.26 -9.72 5.91
C ALA A 198 -4.81 -10.95 6.72
N LYS A 199 -4.92 -12.16 6.15
CA LYS A 199 -4.41 -13.39 6.79
C LYS A 199 -2.90 -13.39 6.95
N LEU A 200 -2.15 -12.89 5.96
CA LEU A 200 -0.69 -12.78 6.06
C LEU A 200 -0.27 -11.73 7.09
N CYS A 201 -0.96 -10.60 7.16
CA CYS A 201 -0.71 -9.57 8.16
C CYS A 201 -0.97 -10.08 9.59
N GLY A 202 -2.07 -10.80 9.80
CA GLY A 202 -2.38 -11.43 11.09
C GLY A 202 -1.31 -12.41 11.55
N LYS A 203 -0.75 -13.23 10.64
CA LYS A 203 0.35 -14.15 10.96
C LYS A 203 1.63 -13.42 11.35
N LYS A 204 2.00 -12.35 10.65
CA LYS A 204 3.19 -11.54 11.01
C LYS A 204 3.05 -10.86 12.36
N LEU A 205 1.85 -10.39 12.72
CA LEU A 205 1.56 -9.80 14.03
C LEU A 205 1.62 -10.83 15.15
N GLN A 206 1.10 -12.04 14.93
CA GLN A 206 1.25 -13.15 15.88
C GLN A 206 2.71 -13.52 16.09
N GLN A 207 3.48 -13.65 15.01
CA GLN A 207 4.91 -13.95 15.11
C GLN A 207 5.69 -12.88 15.89
N LYS A 208 5.45 -11.59 15.62
CA LYS A 208 6.09 -10.51 16.39
C LYS A 208 5.70 -10.52 17.87
N ARG A 209 4.47 -10.92 18.19
CA ARG A 209 4.01 -11.04 19.58
C ARG A 209 4.69 -12.21 20.29
N GLU A 210 4.84 -13.35 19.62
CA GLU A 210 5.57 -14.52 20.14
C GLU A 210 7.06 -14.21 20.35
N GLU A 211 7.69 -13.48 19.42
CA GLU A 211 9.08 -13.02 19.55
C GLU A 211 9.26 -12.07 20.75
N ALA A 212 8.35 -11.10 20.93
CA ALA A 212 8.38 -10.19 22.07
C ALA A 212 8.15 -10.91 23.42
N GLU A 213 7.29 -11.93 23.46
CA GLU A 213 7.08 -12.75 24.65
C GLU A 213 8.27 -13.65 24.96
N ALA A 214 8.93 -14.20 23.94
CA ALA A 214 10.16 -14.97 24.12
C ALA A 214 11.29 -14.11 24.69
N GLN A 215 11.40 -12.86 24.21
CA GLN A 215 12.41 -11.92 24.67
C GLN A 215 12.19 -11.51 26.14
N SER A 216 10.95 -11.23 26.54
CA SER A 216 10.65 -10.90 27.95
C SER A 216 10.88 -12.08 28.90
N ARG A 217 10.69 -13.32 28.44
CA ARG A 217 11.01 -14.53 29.23
C ARG A 217 12.51 -14.72 29.43
N LEU A 218 13.33 -14.39 28.43
CA LEU A 218 14.79 -14.43 28.57
C LEU A 218 15.29 -13.38 29.56
N GLU A 219 14.78 -12.14 29.48
CA GLU A 219 15.13 -11.08 30.43
C GLU A 219 14.71 -11.41 31.87
N ALA A 220 13.55 -12.05 32.06
CA ALA A 220 13.08 -12.50 33.38
C ALA A 220 13.93 -13.64 33.96
N ALA A 221 14.59 -14.45 33.12
CA ALA A 221 15.44 -15.55 33.55
C ALA A 221 16.85 -15.11 33.98
N GLU A 222 17.37 -13.99 33.44
CA GLU A 222 18.70 -13.47 33.79
C GLU A 222 18.74 -12.68 35.11
N GLY A 223 17.60 -12.16 35.57
CA GLY A 223 17.52 -11.32 36.78
C GLY A 223 17.99 -11.95 38.11
N PRO A 224 17.61 -13.19 38.47
CA PRO A 224 17.88 -13.71 39.81
C PRO A 224 19.32 -14.20 40.04
N GLU A 225 20.05 -14.62 39.01
CA GLU A 225 21.45 -15.05 39.16
C GLU A 225 22.41 -13.86 39.33
N GLU A 226 22.17 -12.74 38.63
CA GLU A 226 23.04 -11.56 38.77
C GLU A 226 22.88 -10.90 40.15
N GLU A 227 21.69 -10.96 40.74
CA GLU A 227 21.41 -10.42 42.07
C GLU A 227 22.03 -11.30 43.19
N ALA A 228 22.03 -12.63 43.03
CA ALA A 228 22.71 -13.54 43.94
C ALA A 228 24.25 -13.40 43.90
N LEU A 229 24.83 -13.21 42.70
CA LEU A 229 26.27 -12.95 42.53
C LEU A 229 26.70 -11.61 43.13
N ARG A 230 25.86 -10.56 43.05
CA ARG A 230 26.14 -9.26 43.70
C ARG A 230 25.98 -9.31 45.22
N ALA A 231 25.08 -10.14 45.74
CA ALA A 231 24.87 -10.29 47.19
C ALA A 231 26.01 -11.06 47.88
N GLY A 232 26.65 -12.01 47.19
CA GLY A 232 27.78 -12.79 47.73
C GLY A 232 29.14 -12.08 47.72
N ALA A 233 29.24 -10.89 47.12
CA ALA A 233 30.48 -10.12 46.99
C ALA A 233 30.62 -8.98 48.03
N ARG A 234 29.76 -8.93 49.04
CA ARG A 234 29.85 -8.02 50.21
C ARG A 234 30.12 -8.81 51.47
#